data_AF-A0A4Q3T3Q2-F1
#
_entry.id   AF-A0A4Q3T3Q2-F1
#
_cell.length_a   1.000
_cell.length_b   1.000
_cell.length_c   1.000
_cell.angle_alpha   90.00
_cell.angle_beta   90.00
_cell.angle_gamma   90.00
#
_symmetry.space_group_name_H-M   'P 1'
#
loop_
_entity.id
_entity.type
_entity.pdbx_description
1 polymer ?
#
loop_
_entity_poly.entity_id
_entity_poly.type
_entity_poly.pdbx_seq_one_letter_code
_entity_poly.pdbx_strand_id
1 'polypeptide(L)'
;MTLISRIASTLGFERRATTGDAYWSDFSAMRTGSVNPTTAQSVSAVFACVSAISETTASLPLILYRRKGDDDRERATDHPLYRVLHDMANPQQTAIEAREYLQACILLRGNAYARIVRGWDGQVRELWPLSPDKMTVLRVGDSIAYDYITTSGKIERLLSHEVLHLRHRLGDDGVMGISPIAAARGVVELAMAERDHG
;
A
#
# COMPACT_ATOMS: atom_id res chain seq x y z
N MET A 1 -2.91 55.28 19.84
CA MET A 1 -4.35 55.00 19.65
C MET A 1 -5.05 56.31 19.30
N THR A 2 -5.68 56.40 18.13
CA THR A 2 -6.19 57.66 17.55
C THR A 2 -7.61 57.97 18.04
N LEU A 3 -7.99 59.26 18.14
CA LEU A 3 -9.32 59.71 18.62
C LEU A 3 -10.50 59.02 17.92
N ILE A 4 -10.33 58.67 16.65
CA ILE A 4 -11.32 57.98 15.80
C ILE A 4 -11.72 56.62 16.39
N SER A 5 -10.81 55.89 17.03
CA SER A 5 -11.12 54.57 17.59
C SER A 5 -12.02 54.62 18.83
N ARG A 6 -12.05 55.75 19.55
CA ARG A 6 -12.87 55.93 20.77
C ARG A 6 -14.30 56.37 20.44
N ILE A 7 -14.48 57.09 19.34
CA ILE A 7 -15.81 57.50 18.85
C ILE A 7 -16.53 56.29 18.24
N ALA A 8 -15.81 55.42 17.51
CA ALA A 8 -16.37 54.20 16.96
C ALA A 8 -16.87 53.24 18.06
N SER A 9 -16.12 53.08 19.16
CA SER A 9 -16.51 52.18 20.27
C SER A 9 -17.69 52.69 21.10
N THR A 10 -17.89 54.01 21.20
CA THR A 10 -19.00 54.62 21.96
C THR A 10 -20.33 54.59 21.19
N LEU A 11 -20.28 54.47 19.86
CA LEU A 11 -21.44 54.30 18.97
C LEU A 11 -21.80 52.82 18.71
N GLY A 12 -21.18 51.88 19.44
CA GLY A 12 -21.47 50.45 19.30
C GLY A 12 -20.84 49.76 18.08
N PHE A 13 -19.95 50.45 17.35
CA PHE A 13 -19.22 49.84 16.24
C PHE A 13 -17.96 49.16 16.77
N GLU A 14 -18.05 47.84 16.94
CA GLU A 14 -16.92 47.01 17.29
C GLU A 14 -16.03 46.76 16.07
N ARG A 15 -14.75 47.09 16.18
CA ARG A 15 -13.77 46.82 15.13
C ARG A 15 -13.41 45.33 15.19
N ARG A 16 -14.13 44.49 14.44
CA ARG A 16 -13.80 43.08 14.26
C ARG A 16 -12.37 42.99 13.69
N ALA A 17 -11.50 42.23 14.35
CA ALA A 17 -10.15 41.99 13.85
C ALA A 17 -10.23 41.33 12.46
N THR A 18 -9.69 41.99 11.44
CA THR A 18 -9.60 41.47 10.06
C THR A 18 -8.35 40.63 9.81
N THR A 19 -7.59 40.33 10.86
CA THR A 19 -6.57 39.28 10.83
C THR A 19 -7.32 37.95 10.90
N GLY A 20 -7.35 37.21 9.79
CA GLY A 20 -7.98 35.90 9.72
C GLY A 20 -7.62 35.06 10.95
N ASP A 21 -8.64 34.42 11.53
CA ASP A 21 -8.50 33.68 12.78
C ASP A 21 -7.28 32.77 12.73
N ALA A 22 -6.28 33.10 13.57
CA ALA A 22 -5.02 32.38 13.66
C ALA A 22 -5.26 30.88 13.90
N TYR A 23 -6.36 30.52 14.57
CA TYR A 23 -6.79 29.15 14.84
C TYR A 23 -7.02 28.33 13.57
N TRP A 24 -7.72 28.87 12.56
CA TRP A 24 -7.98 28.17 11.30
C TRP A 24 -6.76 28.16 10.37
N SER A 25 -5.91 29.19 10.44
CA SER A 25 -4.64 29.21 9.72
C SER A 25 -3.58 28.29 10.35
N ASP A 26 -3.54 28.18 11.68
CA ASP A 26 -2.69 27.23 12.40
C ASP A 26 -3.14 25.79 12.17
N PHE A 27 -4.44 25.54 12.05
CA PHE A 27 -4.94 24.22 11.64
C PHE A 27 -4.44 23.84 10.23
N SER A 28 -4.33 24.82 9.32
CA SER A 28 -3.70 24.59 8.01
C SER A 28 -2.17 24.42 8.11
N ALA A 29 -1.51 25.00 9.11
CA ALA A 29 -0.09 24.84 9.39
C ALA A 29 0.24 23.54 10.14
N MET A 30 -0.74 22.93 10.83
CA MET A 30 -0.69 21.61 11.48
C MET A 30 -0.68 20.44 10.48
N ARG A 31 -0.53 20.68 9.17
CA ARG A 31 -0.24 19.62 8.20
C ARG A 31 1.19 19.13 8.39
N THR A 32 1.39 18.33 9.43
CA THR A 32 2.64 17.67 9.78
C THR A 32 3.00 16.62 8.72
N GLY A 33 3.85 17.01 7.76
CA GLY A 33 4.49 16.10 6.81
C GLY A 33 3.57 15.41 5.80
N SER A 34 4.15 14.92 4.70
CA SER A 34 3.41 14.08 3.75
C SER A 34 3.18 12.69 4.37
N VAL A 35 1.93 12.23 4.47
CA VAL A 35 1.66 10.82 4.83
C VAL A 35 2.20 9.91 3.73
N ASN A 36 3.20 9.14 4.11
CA ASN A 36 3.72 8.03 3.34
C ASN A 36 3.61 6.74 4.17
N PRO A 37 3.78 5.56 3.56
CA PRO A 37 3.68 4.29 4.29
C PRO A 37 4.58 4.18 5.52
N THR A 38 5.80 4.72 5.45
CA THR A 38 6.75 4.71 6.57
C THR A 38 6.26 5.57 7.72
N THR A 39 5.74 6.78 7.44
CA THR A 39 5.20 7.66 8.48
C THR A 39 3.89 7.12 9.03
N ALA A 40 3.05 6.53 8.19
CA ALA A 40 1.79 5.90 8.61
C ALA A 40 2.06 4.73 9.58
N GLN A 41 3.09 3.91 9.32
CA GLN A 41 3.49 2.84 10.23
C GLN A 41 4.08 3.32 11.56
N SER A 42 4.48 4.59 11.68
CA SER A 42 4.92 5.13 12.97
C SER A 42 3.76 5.27 13.97
N VAL A 43 2.52 5.30 13.48
CA VAL A 43 1.31 5.22 14.31
C VAL A 43 1.09 3.77 14.73
N SER A 44 1.17 3.51 16.04
CA SER A 44 1.08 2.15 16.62
C SER A 44 -0.21 1.41 16.23
N ALA A 45 -1.33 2.12 16.13
CA ALA A 45 -2.60 1.55 15.67
C ALA A 45 -2.53 1.06 14.21
N VAL A 46 -1.90 1.83 13.32
CA VAL A 46 -1.71 1.44 11.92
C VAL A 46 -0.80 0.21 11.84
N PHE A 47 0.32 0.22 12.56
CA PHE A 47 1.23 -0.92 12.62
C PHE A 47 0.52 -2.19 13.09
N ALA A 48 -0.18 -2.14 14.22
CA ALA A 48 -0.90 -3.28 14.79
C ALA A 48 -1.98 -3.83 13.85
N CYS A 49 -2.77 -2.96 13.20
CA CYS A 49 -3.81 -3.39 12.26
C CYS A 49 -3.21 -4.02 11.00
N VAL A 50 -2.14 -3.44 10.45
CA VAL A 50 -1.47 -4.00 9.27
C VAL A 50 -0.92 -5.39 9.60
N SER A 51 -0.18 -5.53 10.70
CA SER A 51 0.36 -6.81 11.17
C SER A 51 -0.74 -7.86 11.41
N ALA A 52 -1.79 -7.49 12.14
CA ALA A 52 -2.88 -8.43 12.44
C ALA A 52 -3.53 -8.98 11.16
N ILE A 53 -3.78 -8.12 10.16
CA ILE A 53 -4.40 -8.55 8.90
C ILE A 53 -3.41 -9.35 8.05
N SER A 54 -2.16 -8.90 7.94
CA SER A 54 -1.15 -9.57 7.10
C SER A 54 -0.81 -10.95 7.63
N GLU A 55 -0.55 -11.09 8.93
CA GLU A 55 -0.23 -12.36 9.59
C GLU A 55 -1.42 -13.32 9.51
N THR A 56 -2.63 -12.86 9.83
CA THR A 56 -3.84 -13.70 9.76
C THR A 56 -4.06 -14.22 8.35
N THR A 57 -3.96 -13.36 7.33
CA THR A 57 -4.16 -13.78 5.94
C THR A 57 -3.06 -14.71 5.46
N ALA A 58 -1.80 -14.47 5.86
CA ALA A 58 -0.66 -15.29 5.49
C ALA A 58 -0.69 -16.68 6.13
N SER A 59 -1.24 -16.80 7.34
CA SER A 59 -1.38 -18.06 8.07
C SER A 59 -2.28 -19.08 7.39
N LEU A 60 -3.16 -18.64 6.49
CA LEU A 60 -4.04 -19.51 5.70
C LEU A 60 -3.22 -20.21 4.60
N PRO A 61 -3.16 -21.56 4.59
CA PRO A 61 -2.41 -22.28 3.58
C PRO A 61 -3.11 -22.24 2.23
N LEU A 62 -2.35 -21.92 1.18
CA LEU A 62 -2.82 -22.01 -0.20
C LEU A 62 -2.59 -23.43 -0.73
N ILE A 63 -3.63 -24.26 -0.65
CA ILE A 63 -3.59 -25.65 -1.11
C ILE A 63 -4.03 -25.70 -2.58
N LEU A 64 -3.16 -26.23 -3.45
CA LEU A 64 -3.47 -26.43 -4.86
C LEU A 64 -4.29 -27.70 -5.06
N TYR A 65 -5.37 -27.60 -5.83
CA TYR A 65 -6.26 -28.72 -6.15
C TYR A 65 -6.32 -28.99 -7.66
N ARG A 66 -6.36 -30.26 -8.05
CA ARG A 66 -6.65 -30.73 -9.41
C ARG A 66 -8.11 -31.17 -9.47
N ARG A 67 -8.84 -30.72 -10.51
CA ARG A 67 -10.20 -31.17 -10.77
C ARG A 67 -10.16 -32.49 -11.54
N LYS A 68 -10.87 -33.51 -11.06
CA LYS A 68 -10.93 -34.86 -11.67
C LYS A 68 -12.26 -35.16 -12.38
N GLY A 69 -13.25 -34.27 -12.30
CA GLY A 69 -14.59 -34.42 -12.88
C GLY A 69 -15.55 -33.37 -12.32
N ASP A 70 -16.86 -33.57 -12.50
CA ASP A 70 -17.89 -32.55 -12.22
C ASP A 70 -17.98 -32.09 -10.76
N ASP A 71 -17.46 -32.85 -9.78
CA ASP A 71 -17.36 -32.35 -8.40
C ASP A 71 -16.18 -32.91 -7.58
N ASP A 72 -15.30 -33.72 -8.19
CA ASP A 72 -14.17 -34.31 -7.48
C ASP A 72 -12.92 -33.43 -7.57
N ARG A 73 -12.26 -33.25 -6.42
CA ARG A 73 -11.07 -32.42 -6.25
C ARG A 73 -10.04 -33.14 -5.40
N GLU A 74 -8.86 -33.35 -5.96
CA GLU A 74 -7.71 -33.89 -5.23
C GLU A 74 -6.66 -32.80 -4.98
N ARG A 75 -5.89 -32.92 -3.91
CA ARG A 75 -4.74 -32.04 -3.70
C ARG A 75 -3.65 -32.39 -4.72
N ALA A 76 -3.17 -31.39 -5.45
CA ALA A 76 -2.14 -31.54 -6.47
C ALA A 76 -0.73 -31.39 -5.87
N THR A 77 -0.37 -32.25 -4.92
CA THR A 77 0.93 -32.18 -4.20
C THR A 77 2.13 -32.45 -5.10
N ASP A 78 1.92 -33.11 -6.23
CA ASP A 78 2.91 -33.40 -7.27
C ASP A 78 3.22 -32.19 -8.17
N HIS A 79 2.35 -31.18 -8.18
CA HIS A 79 2.52 -30.01 -9.04
C HIS A 79 3.55 -29.02 -8.46
N PRO A 80 4.53 -28.52 -9.24
CA PRO A 80 5.58 -27.61 -8.72
C PRO A 80 5.03 -26.38 -7.99
N LEU A 81 3.95 -25.79 -8.51
CA LEU A 81 3.26 -24.66 -7.90
C LEU A 81 2.74 -24.93 -6.48
N TYR A 82 2.41 -26.19 -6.13
CA TYR A 82 1.98 -26.55 -4.77
C TYR A 82 3.04 -26.14 -3.76
N ARG A 83 4.30 -26.52 -4.00
CA ARG A 83 5.43 -26.16 -3.13
C ARG A 83 5.61 -24.65 -3.03
N VAL A 84 5.48 -23.93 -4.14
CA VAL A 84 5.64 -22.46 -4.20
C VAL A 84 4.60 -21.75 -3.35
N LEU A 85 3.35 -22.20 -3.42
CA LEU A 85 2.24 -21.57 -2.71
C LEU A 85 2.08 -22.06 -1.26
N HIS A 86 2.51 -23.28 -0.96
CA HIS A 86 2.29 -23.90 0.35
C HIS A 86 3.54 -23.86 1.25
N ASP A 87 4.71 -24.28 0.74
CA ASP A 87 5.91 -24.49 1.55
C ASP A 87 6.86 -23.28 1.50
N MET A 88 7.40 -23.00 0.32
CA MET A 88 8.44 -21.99 0.10
C MET A 88 8.19 -21.25 -1.21
N ALA A 89 7.95 -19.95 -1.11
CA ALA A 89 7.75 -19.11 -2.29
C ALA A 89 9.03 -19.02 -3.12
N ASN A 90 10.19 -18.92 -2.47
CA ASN A 90 11.49 -18.87 -3.11
C ASN A 90 12.55 -19.49 -2.16
N PRO A 91 13.82 -19.66 -2.58
CA PRO A 91 14.85 -20.25 -1.72
C PRO A 91 15.15 -19.49 -0.41
N GLN A 92 14.70 -18.24 -0.28
CA GLN A 92 14.99 -17.37 0.87
C GLN A 92 13.79 -17.17 1.81
N GLN A 93 12.57 -17.36 1.32
CA GLN A 93 11.34 -17.01 2.03
C GLN A 93 10.34 -18.16 1.96
N THR A 94 9.74 -18.47 3.10
CA THR A 94 8.58 -19.36 3.21
C THR A 94 7.39 -18.78 2.44
N ALA A 95 6.43 -19.64 2.09
CA ALA A 95 5.23 -19.15 1.43
C ALA A 95 4.39 -18.21 2.32
N ILE A 96 4.48 -18.37 3.65
CA ILE A 96 3.82 -17.49 4.63
C ILE A 96 4.46 -16.10 4.61
N GLU A 97 5.79 -16.00 4.76
CA GLU A 97 6.49 -14.71 4.77
C GLU A 97 6.25 -13.92 3.47
N ALA A 98 6.26 -14.60 2.32
CA ALA A 98 5.98 -13.97 1.04
C ALA A 98 4.54 -13.42 0.97
N ARG A 99 3.54 -14.18 1.43
CA ARG A 99 2.14 -13.72 1.48
C ARG A 99 1.94 -12.57 2.44
N GLU A 100 2.55 -12.65 3.62
CA GLU A 100 2.48 -11.61 4.64
C GLU A 100 3.02 -10.29 4.10
N TYR A 101 4.20 -10.32 3.48
CA TYR A 101 4.80 -9.15 2.85
C TYR A 101 3.93 -8.56 1.74
N LEU A 102 3.39 -9.40 0.85
CA LEU A 102 2.50 -8.96 -0.22
C LEU A 102 1.23 -8.32 0.35
N GLN A 103 0.64 -8.92 1.39
CA GLN A 103 -0.55 -8.37 2.03
C GLN A 103 -0.27 -7.03 2.72
N ALA A 104 0.86 -6.90 3.42
CA ALA A 104 1.29 -5.63 4.01
C ALA A 104 1.47 -4.54 2.94
N CYS A 105 2.09 -4.88 1.79
CA CYS A 105 2.24 -3.97 0.67
C CYS A 105 0.87 -3.50 0.11
N ILE A 106 -0.11 -4.40 0.00
CA ILE A 106 -1.48 -4.06 -0.43
C ILE A 106 -2.11 -3.06 0.55
N LEU A 107 -2.01 -3.29 1.86
CA LEU A 107 -2.62 -2.43 2.87
C LEU A 107 -1.96 -1.04 2.94
N LEU A 108 -0.64 -0.98 2.77
CA LEU A 108 0.11 0.27 2.88
C LEU A 108 0.08 1.09 1.58
N ARG A 109 0.28 0.43 0.44
CA ARG A 109 0.55 1.04 -0.87
C ARG A 109 -0.54 0.79 -1.90
N GLY A 110 -1.53 -0.06 -1.58
CA GLY A 110 -2.63 -0.41 -2.47
C GLY A 110 -2.23 -1.43 -3.53
N ASN A 111 -0.92 -1.72 -3.65
CA ASN A 111 -0.32 -2.50 -4.71
C ASN A 111 0.78 -3.38 -4.13
N ALA A 112 0.80 -4.63 -4.55
CA ALA A 112 1.90 -5.54 -4.29
C ALA A 112 2.31 -6.27 -5.56
N TYR A 113 3.60 -6.58 -5.66
CA TYR A 113 4.18 -7.18 -6.85
C TYR A 113 5.01 -8.38 -6.44
N ALA A 114 4.95 -9.45 -7.24
CA ALA A 114 5.90 -10.53 -7.15
C ALA A 114 6.34 -10.97 -8.54
N ARG A 115 7.65 -11.18 -8.73
CA ARG A 115 8.21 -11.77 -9.94
C ARG A 115 7.94 -13.26 -9.94
N ILE A 116 7.40 -13.75 -11.05
CA ILE A 116 7.13 -15.16 -11.31
C ILE A 116 8.34 -15.72 -12.05
N VAL A 117 9.04 -16.67 -11.44
CA VAL A 117 10.15 -17.37 -12.09
C VAL A 117 9.66 -18.74 -12.54
N ARG A 118 9.82 -19.00 -13.83
CA ARG A 118 9.39 -20.25 -14.47
C ARG A 118 10.59 -21.10 -14.82
N GLY A 119 10.42 -22.42 -14.73
CA GLY A 119 11.38 -23.38 -15.25
C GLY A 119 11.35 -23.46 -16.77
N TRP A 120 12.25 -24.24 -17.34
CA TRP A 120 12.30 -24.54 -18.78
C TRP A 120 11.03 -25.25 -19.29
N ASP A 121 10.30 -25.89 -18.39
CA ASP A 121 9.00 -26.54 -18.61
C ASP A 121 7.81 -25.57 -18.53
N GLY A 122 8.06 -24.27 -18.34
CA GLY A 122 7.05 -23.22 -18.21
C GLY A 122 6.31 -23.19 -16.86
N GLN A 123 6.60 -24.15 -15.98
CA GLN A 123 5.99 -24.25 -14.66
C GLN A 123 6.59 -23.22 -13.71
N VAL A 124 5.76 -22.63 -12.85
CA VAL A 124 6.22 -21.68 -11.83
C VAL A 124 7.01 -22.46 -10.78
N ARG A 125 8.26 -22.04 -10.56
CA ARG A 125 9.19 -22.65 -9.60
C ARG A 125 9.45 -21.74 -8.42
N GLU A 126 9.37 -20.44 -8.61
CA GLU A 126 9.61 -19.47 -7.55
C GLU A 126 8.72 -18.23 -7.73
N LEU A 127 8.41 -17.60 -6.61
CA LEU A 127 7.68 -16.35 -6.49
C LEU A 127 8.50 -15.41 -5.61
N TRP A 128 8.92 -14.29 -6.19
CA TRP A 128 9.80 -13.31 -5.54
C TRP A 128 9.04 -12.02 -5.28
N PRO A 129 8.62 -11.74 -4.03
CA PRO A 129 8.02 -10.46 -3.70
C PRO A 129 8.97 -9.31 -4.01
N LEU A 130 8.45 -8.29 -4.69
CA LEU A 130 9.19 -7.10 -5.10
C LEU A 130 8.67 -5.89 -4.34
N SER A 131 9.58 -4.98 -4.00
CA SER A 131 9.19 -3.73 -3.35
C SER A 131 8.37 -2.85 -4.30
N PRO A 132 7.15 -2.44 -3.93
CA PRO A 132 6.35 -1.54 -4.75
C PRO A 132 6.99 -0.16 -4.94
N ASP A 133 7.88 0.28 -4.04
CA ASP A 133 8.60 1.56 -4.16
C ASP A 133 9.55 1.61 -5.36
N LYS A 134 10.03 0.44 -5.77
CA LYS A 134 10.99 0.31 -6.87
C LYS A 134 10.30 -0.09 -8.17
N MET A 135 8.97 -0.09 -8.20
CA MET A 135 8.17 -0.54 -9.33
C MET A 135 7.46 0.64 -9.99
N THR A 136 7.60 0.74 -11.31
CA THR A 136 6.83 1.67 -12.15
C THR A 136 5.98 0.88 -13.13
N VAL A 137 4.67 1.11 -13.13
CA VAL A 137 3.74 0.47 -14.05
C VAL A 137 3.60 1.33 -15.30
N LEU A 138 3.80 0.72 -16.47
CA LEU A 138 3.73 1.37 -17.77
C LEU A 138 2.61 0.74 -18.59
N ARG A 139 1.85 1.58 -19.29
CA ARG A 139 0.91 1.12 -20.31
C ARG A 139 1.59 1.20 -21.68
N VAL A 140 1.74 0.06 -22.33
CA VAL A 140 2.35 -0.07 -23.66
C VAL A 140 1.28 -0.59 -24.62
N GLY A 141 0.62 0.32 -25.33
CA GLY A 141 -0.58 0.01 -26.11
C GLY A 141 -1.70 -0.53 -25.21
N ASP A 142 -2.21 -1.72 -25.53
CA ASP A 142 -3.25 -2.40 -24.75
C ASP A 142 -2.68 -3.28 -23.61
N SER A 143 -1.35 -3.37 -23.48
CA SER A 143 -0.68 -4.21 -22.49
C SER A 143 -0.03 -3.40 -21.37
N ILE A 144 0.22 -4.06 -20.25
CA ILE A 144 0.93 -3.50 -19.10
C ILE A 144 2.35 -4.05 -19.08
N ALA A 145 3.32 -3.17 -18.84
CA ALA A 145 4.70 -3.53 -18.55
C ALA A 145 5.11 -2.94 -17.19
N TYR A 146 6.14 -3.51 -16.60
CA TYR A 146 6.61 -3.16 -15.27
C TYR A 146 8.10 -2.85 -15.33
N ASP A 147 8.49 -1.64 -14.96
CA ASP A 147 9.90 -1.28 -14.80
C ASP A 147 10.27 -1.41 -13.33
N TYR A 148 11.17 -2.33 -13.03
CA TYR A 148 11.67 -2.57 -11.68
C TYR A 148 13.12 -2.11 -11.55
N ILE A 149 13.38 -1.30 -10.52
CA ILE A 149 14.74 -0.88 -10.18
C ILE A 149 15.35 -1.95 -9.26
N THR A 150 16.35 -2.66 -9.77
CA THR A 150 17.06 -3.69 -9.00
C THR A 150 17.88 -3.07 -7.86
N THR A 151 18.35 -3.88 -6.93
CA THR A 151 19.25 -3.43 -5.85
C THR A 151 20.56 -2.82 -6.40
N SER A 152 21.00 -3.23 -7.59
CA SER A 152 22.14 -2.65 -8.29
C SER A 152 21.84 -1.32 -9.02
N GLY A 153 20.61 -0.82 -8.95
CA GLY A 153 20.17 0.42 -9.61
C GLY A 153 19.89 0.28 -11.10
N LYS A 154 19.94 -0.94 -11.65
CA LYS A 154 19.56 -1.20 -13.05
C LYS A 154 18.04 -1.25 -13.17
N ILE A 155 17.52 -0.63 -14.23
CA ILE A 155 16.12 -0.77 -14.61
C ILE A 155 15.96 -2.08 -15.40
N GLU A 156 15.16 -2.98 -14.87
CA GLU A 156 14.74 -4.21 -15.52
C GLU A 156 13.27 -4.09 -15.94
N ARG A 157 12.99 -4.26 -17.23
CA ARG A 157 11.61 -4.29 -17.74
C ARG A 157 11.08 -5.71 -17.68
N LEU A 158 9.99 -5.89 -16.95
CA LEU A 158 9.24 -7.13 -16.79
C LEU A 158 7.92 -7.03 -17.55
N LEU A 159 7.53 -8.12 -18.20
CA LEU A 159 6.29 -8.22 -18.96
C LEU A 159 5.11 -8.60 -18.05
N SER A 160 3.88 -8.38 -18.53
CA SER A 160 2.68 -8.65 -17.73
C SER A 160 2.55 -10.08 -17.21
N HIS A 161 3.12 -11.07 -17.90
CA HIS A 161 3.05 -12.48 -17.50
C HIS A 161 4.17 -12.91 -16.54
N GLU A 162 5.16 -12.04 -16.33
CA GLU A 162 6.29 -12.26 -15.42
C GLU A 162 6.05 -11.67 -14.03
N VAL A 163 5.00 -10.86 -13.87
CA VAL A 163 4.69 -10.17 -12.61
C VAL A 163 3.28 -10.51 -12.15
N LEU A 164 3.17 -11.02 -10.93
CA LEU A 164 1.93 -11.05 -10.18
C LEU A 164 1.68 -9.67 -9.57
N HIS A 165 0.73 -8.91 -10.11
CA HIS A 165 0.31 -7.61 -9.55
C HIS A 165 -1.00 -7.78 -8.79
N LEU A 166 -0.94 -7.64 -7.46
CA LEU A 166 -2.10 -7.64 -6.59
C LEU A 166 -2.51 -6.19 -6.28
N ARG A 167 -3.81 -5.92 -6.32
CA ARG A 167 -4.40 -4.59 -6.07
C ARG A 167 -5.43 -4.69 -4.96
N HIS A 168 -5.48 -3.70 -4.07
CA HIS A 168 -6.48 -3.66 -3.00
C HIS A 168 -7.88 -3.34 -3.54
N ARG A 169 -8.07 -2.12 -4.01
CA ARG A 169 -9.27 -1.64 -4.71
C ARG A 169 -8.80 -0.95 -5.97
N LEU A 170 -9.34 -1.32 -7.13
CA LEU A 170 -9.00 -0.66 -8.40
C LEU A 170 -9.32 0.83 -8.32
N GLY A 171 -8.36 1.67 -8.69
CA GLY A 171 -8.57 3.10 -8.86
C GLY A 171 -9.22 3.45 -10.19
N ASP A 172 -9.43 4.75 -10.41
CA ASP A 172 -10.09 5.29 -11.60
C ASP A 172 -9.29 5.03 -12.90
N ASP A 173 -7.97 4.78 -12.78
CA ASP A 173 -7.08 4.45 -13.89
C ASP A 173 -7.23 2.98 -14.37
N GLY A 174 -7.95 2.16 -13.62
CA GLY A 174 -8.20 0.74 -13.89
C GLY A 174 -6.95 -0.15 -13.77
N VAL A 175 -5.83 0.38 -13.28
CA VAL A 175 -4.55 -0.35 -13.23
C VAL A 175 -3.97 -0.37 -11.83
N MET A 176 -3.97 0.77 -11.15
CA MET A 176 -3.38 0.89 -9.83
C MET A 176 -4.43 0.67 -8.75
N GLY A 177 -4.00 0.06 -7.66
CA GLY A 177 -4.81 -0.08 -6.46
C GLY A 177 -4.71 1.16 -5.56
N ILE A 178 -5.82 1.52 -4.92
CA ILE A 178 -5.88 2.54 -3.87
C ILE A 178 -5.72 1.85 -2.51
N SER A 179 -4.80 2.35 -1.69
CA SER A 179 -4.58 1.81 -0.34
C SER A 179 -5.61 2.34 0.65
N PRO A 180 -5.96 1.57 1.71
CA PRO A 180 -6.80 2.07 2.79
C PRO A 180 -6.16 3.27 3.51
N ILE A 181 -4.82 3.32 3.59
CA ILE A 181 -4.10 4.49 4.13
C ILE A 181 -4.32 5.73 3.27
N ALA A 182 -4.29 5.60 1.94
CA ALA A 182 -4.57 6.70 1.03
C ALA A 182 -6.03 7.15 1.14
N ALA A 183 -6.97 6.22 1.28
CA ALA A 183 -8.39 6.52 1.45
C ALA A 183 -8.69 7.22 2.80
N ALA A 184 -8.01 6.83 3.88
CA ALA A 184 -8.18 7.39 5.22
C ALA A 184 -7.09 8.43 5.59
N ARG A 185 -6.43 9.02 4.59
CA ARG A 185 -5.23 9.84 4.77
C ARG A 185 -5.42 10.97 5.80
N GLY A 186 -6.53 11.68 5.75
CA GLY A 186 -6.78 12.81 6.66
C GLY A 186 -6.85 12.40 8.14
N VAL A 187 -7.34 11.19 8.44
CA VAL A 187 -7.39 10.66 9.82
C VAL A 187 -5.99 10.27 10.29
N VAL A 188 -5.19 9.68 9.41
CA VAL A 188 -3.79 9.34 9.72
C VAL A 188 -2.94 10.59 9.90
N GLU A 189 -3.16 11.63 9.09
CA GLU A 189 -2.52 12.95 9.25
C GLU A 189 -2.82 13.54 10.63
N LEU A 190 -4.08 13.54 11.05
CA LEU A 190 -4.48 14.03 12.38
C LEU A 190 -3.79 13.25 13.50
N ALA A 191 -3.81 11.91 13.45
CA ALA A 191 -3.18 11.07 14.45
C ALA A 191 -1.66 11.29 14.54
N MET A 192 -1.00 11.57 13.42
CA MET A 192 0.42 11.92 13.40
C MET A 192 0.67 13.30 14.03
N ALA A 193 -0.17 14.29 13.74
CA ALA A 193 -0.05 15.64 14.30
C ALA A 193 -0.24 15.63 15.83
N GLU A 194 -1.23 14.89 16.35
CA GLU A 194 -1.46 14.73 17.78
C GLU A 194 -0.26 14.08 18.49
N ARG A 195 0.39 13.10 17.85
CA ARG A 195 1.57 12.45 18.40
C ARG A 195 2.77 13.40 18.52
N ASP A 196 2.94 14.31 17.55
CA ASP A 196 4.08 15.22 17.49
C ASP A 196 3.91 16.46 18.40
N HIS A 197 2.67 16.81 18.76
CA HIS A 197 2.33 18.01 19.51
C HIS A 197 1.61 17.76 20.85
N GLY A 198 1.48 16.49 21.25
CA GLY A 198 0.92 16.06 22.54
C GLY A 198 1.79 16.38 23.75
#